data_AF-A0A1G4U5P9-F1
#
_entry.id   AF-A0A1G4U5P9-F1
#
_cell.length_a   1.000
_cell.length_b   1.000
_cell.length_c   1.000
_cell.angle_alpha   90.00
_cell.angle_beta   90.00
_cell.angle_gamma   90.00
#
_symmetry.space_group_name_H-M   'P 1'
#
loop_
_entity.id
_entity.type
_entity.pdbx_description
1 polymer ?
#
loop_
_entity_poly.entity_id
_entity_poly.type
_entity_poly.pdbx_seq_one_letter_code
_entity_poly.pdbx_strand_id
1 'polypeptide(L)'
;AISGARYAGLQDDHIHFMALPFYETGKTKKNSVGEEDIQLTIDLLQKVKPQQIFAAGDFADPNGTHLVCFKIILAALERLKGKEAWVEDCWLWMYRGAWHEFETHEIEMAVPLSPQEVIRKRNAIFKHQSQKDTPVFPGDDAREFWVRAEDRTRDTAQRYDRLGLAEYEAMEAFVRYKF
;
A
#
# COMPACT_ATOMS: atom_id res chain seq x y z
N ALA A 1 -12.93 0.17 -5.58
CA ALA A 1 -12.42 -0.02 -4.21
C ALA A 1 -12.97 -1.30 -3.58
N ILE A 2 -14.24 -1.35 -3.15
CA ILE A 2 -14.83 -2.54 -2.47
C ILE A 2 -14.68 -3.81 -3.31
N SER A 3 -15.07 -3.77 -4.59
CA SER A 3 -14.96 -4.93 -5.48
C SER A 3 -13.53 -5.44 -5.65
N GLY A 4 -12.53 -4.56 -5.60
CA GLY A 4 -11.11 -4.94 -5.66
C GLY A 4 -10.67 -5.64 -4.37
N ALA A 5 -11.02 -5.07 -3.21
CA ALA A 5 -10.74 -5.65 -1.90
C ALA A 5 -11.39 -7.04 -1.71
N ARG A 6 -12.64 -7.21 -2.14
CA ARG A 6 -13.32 -8.52 -2.16
C ARG A 6 -12.58 -9.53 -3.02
N TYR A 7 -12.12 -9.11 -4.20
CA TYR A 7 -11.37 -9.98 -5.10
C TYR A 7 -10.01 -10.37 -4.51
N ALA A 8 -9.36 -9.46 -3.76
CA ALA A 8 -8.16 -9.75 -2.98
C ALA A 8 -8.42 -10.69 -1.78
N GLY A 9 -9.69 -10.86 -1.38
CA GLY A 9 -10.12 -11.84 -0.36
C GLY A 9 -10.69 -11.28 0.92
N LEU A 10 -10.92 -9.97 0.99
CA LEU A 10 -11.50 -9.34 2.17
C LEU A 10 -13.02 -9.46 2.18
N GLN A 11 -13.56 -9.70 3.37
CA GLN A 11 -14.98 -9.54 3.67
C GLN A 11 -15.29 -8.07 3.96
N ASP A 12 -16.55 -7.64 3.77
CA ASP A 12 -16.94 -6.23 3.86
C ASP A 12 -16.70 -5.61 5.25
N ASP A 13 -16.82 -6.40 6.30
CA ASP A 13 -16.58 -6.00 7.69
C ASP A 13 -15.11 -5.68 7.99
N HIS A 14 -14.19 -6.06 7.11
CA HIS A 14 -12.76 -5.73 7.14
C HIS A 14 -12.39 -4.56 6.21
N ILE A 15 -13.37 -3.96 5.53
CA ILE A 15 -13.15 -2.83 4.61
C ILE A 15 -13.66 -1.55 5.28
N HIS A 16 -12.75 -0.71 5.73
CA HIS A 16 -13.07 0.53 6.43
C HIS A 16 -12.83 1.75 5.53
N PHE A 17 -13.91 2.46 5.19
CA PHE A 17 -13.81 3.78 4.58
C PHE A 17 -13.72 4.82 5.67
N MET A 18 -12.51 5.34 5.90
CA MET A 18 -12.27 6.28 6.99
C MET A 18 -12.84 7.67 6.76
N ALA A 19 -13.08 8.05 5.50
CA ALA A 19 -13.59 9.38 5.12
C ALA A 19 -12.87 10.52 5.87
N LEU A 20 -11.53 10.43 5.93
CA LEU A 20 -10.72 11.34 6.75
C LEU A 20 -11.00 12.81 6.35
N PRO A 21 -11.20 13.73 7.32
CA PRO A 21 -11.52 15.13 7.07
C PRO A 21 -10.62 15.85 6.06
N PHE A 22 -9.34 15.45 5.94
CA PHE A 22 -8.44 16.05 4.95
C PHE A 22 -8.86 15.78 3.48
N TYR A 23 -9.60 14.69 3.23
CA TYR A 23 -10.18 14.36 1.92
C TYR A 23 -11.48 15.11 1.64
N GLU A 24 -12.24 15.52 2.66
CA GLU A 24 -13.51 16.20 2.49
C GLU A 24 -13.31 17.66 2.10
N THR A 25 -13.23 17.90 0.79
CA THR A 25 -13.29 19.27 0.28
C THR A 25 -14.29 19.38 -0.85
N GLY A 26 -15.47 19.93 -0.54
CA GLY A 26 -16.32 20.63 -1.52
C GLY A 26 -15.68 21.92 -2.07
N LYS A 27 -14.34 22.01 -2.04
CA LYS A 27 -13.50 23.15 -2.44
C LYS A 27 -12.36 22.62 -3.31
N THR A 28 -11.83 23.46 -4.19
CA THR A 28 -10.74 23.16 -5.14
C THR A 28 -9.38 22.78 -4.52
N LYS A 29 -9.25 22.83 -3.18
CA LYS A 29 -8.04 22.45 -2.43
C LYS A 29 -8.40 21.57 -1.24
N LYS A 30 -7.61 20.51 -1.01
CA LYS A 30 -7.65 19.63 0.18
C LYS A 30 -7.41 20.43 1.47
N ASN A 31 -8.03 19.99 2.57
CA ASN A 31 -7.79 20.58 3.88
C ASN A 31 -6.38 20.22 4.36
N SER A 32 -5.87 21.01 5.30
CA SER A 32 -4.67 20.60 6.04
C SER A 32 -5.04 19.44 6.97
N VAL A 33 -4.13 18.48 7.14
CA VAL A 33 -4.27 17.40 8.11
C VAL A 33 -4.49 17.99 9.50
N GLY A 34 -5.51 17.51 10.19
CA GLY A 34 -5.88 17.94 11.52
C GLY A 34 -5.77 16.82 12.56
N GLU A 35 -6.06 17.20 13.80
CA GLU A 35 -6.13 16.30 14.96
C GLU A 35 -7.17 15.20 14.78
N GLU A 36 -8.30 15.54 14.14
CA GLU A 36 -9.40 14.61 13.87
C GLU A 36 -8.98 13.46 12.95
N ASP A 37 -8.17 13.72 11.92
CA ASP A 37 -7.66 12.67 11.03
C ASP A 37 -6.82 11.64 11.81
N ILE A 38 -6.01 12.12 12.76
CA ILE A 38 -5.16 11.28 13.60
C ILE A 38 -6.01 10.48 14.59
N GLN A 39 -7.00 11.12 15.22
CA GLN A 39 -7.87 10.45 16.19
C GLN A 39 -8.69 9.33 15.53
N LEU A 40 -9.29 9.57 14.36
CA LEU A 40 -10.01 8.53 13.61
C LEU A 40 -9.11 7.35 13.25
N THR A 41 -7.83 7.62 12.96
CA THR A 41 -6.83 6.58 12.69
C THR A 41 -6.48 5.79 13.96
N ILE A 42 -6.31 6.47 15.09
CA ILE A 42 -6.12 5.83 16.40
C ILE A 42 -7.30 4.90 16.72
N ASP A 43 -8.53 5.36 16.54
CA ASP A 43 -9.74 4.60 16.87
C ASP A 43 -9.81 3.30 16.04
N LEU A 44 -9.49 3.38 14.74
CA LEU A 44 -9.42 2.20 13.89
C LEU A 44 -8.29 1.25 14.31
N LEU A 45 -7.11 1.78 14.59
CA LEU A 45 -5.95 0.99 15.03
C LEU A 45 -6.21 0.29 16.37
N GLN A 46 -6.83 0.97 17.34
CA GLN A 46 -7.21 0.34 18.61
C GLN A 46 -8.30 -0.72 18.47
N LYS A 47 -9.19 -0.59 17.48
CA LYS A 47 -10.19 -1.61 17.18
C LYS A 47 -9.57 -2.88 16.59
N VAL A 48 -8.61 -2.73 15.68
CA VAL A 48 -7.99 -3.86 14.96
C VAL A 48 -6.80 -4.46 15.72
N LYS A 49 -6.00 -3.63 16.40
CA LYS A 49 -4.74 -3.95 17.07
C LYS A 49 -3.77 -4.75 16.18
N PRO A 50 -3.42 -4.21 15.00
CA PRO A 50 -2.64 -4.95 14.01
C PRO A 50 -1.20 -5.19 14.48
N GLN A 51 -0.65 -6.35 14.13
CA GLN A 51 0.79 -6.64 14.26
C GLN A 51 1.59 -6.12 13.06
N GLN A 52 0.93 -5.91 11.92
CA GLN A 52 1.55 -5.44 10.69
C GLN A 52 0.62 -4.44 10.00
N ILE A 53 1.18 -3.31 9.58
CA ILE A 53 0.50 -2.27 8.82
C ILE A 53 1.27 -2.09 7.52
N PHE A 54 0.56 -2.14 6.40
CA PHE A 54 1.13 -1.90 5.07
C PHE A 54 0.68 -0.53 4.56
N ALA A 55 1.63 0.32 4.19
CA ALA A 55 1.36 1.69 3.71
C ALA A 55 2.15 1.99 2.43
N ALA A 56 1.60 2.85 1.57
CA ALA A 56 2.29 3.29 0.35
C ALA A 56 3.50 4.16 0.71
N GLY A 57 4.70 3.76 0.29
CA GLY A 57 5.97 4.47 0.47
C GLY A 57 6.33 5.46 -0.65
N ASP A 58 5.45 5.60 -1.66
CA ASP A 58 5.64 6.54 -2.77
C ASP A 58 5.30 7.98 -2.38
N PHE A 59 6.20 8.61 -1.62
CA PHE A 59 6.02 9.98 -1.14
C PHE A 59 6.10 11.06 -2.23
N ALA A 60 6.54 10.70 -3.44
CA ALA A 60 6.57 11.58 -4.60
C ALA A 60 5.30 11.43 -5.48
N ASP A 61 4.19 10.93 -4.93
CA ASP A 61 2.95 10.80 -5.70
C ASP A 61 2.44 12.18 -6.17
N PRO A 62 1.87 12.30 -7.39
CA PRO A 62 1.46 13.59 -7.95
C PRO A 62 0.48 14.38 -7.08
N ASN A 63 -0.29 13.69 -6.24
CA ASN A 63 -1.32 14.28 -5.38
C ASN A 63 -0.83 14.53 -3.95
N GLY A 64 0.42 14.16 -3.62
CA GLY A 64 1.03 14.19 -2.28
C GLY A 64 0.26 13.40 -1.21
N THR A 65 -0.67 12.55 -1.62
CA THR A 65 -1.66 11.94 -0.72
C THR A 65 -1.09 10.75 0.03
N HIS A 66 -0.15 10.02 -0.58
CA HIS A 66 0.53 8.92 0.11
C HIS A 66 1.33 9.45 1.29
N LEU A 67 2.08 10.55 1.10
CA LEU A 67 2.84 11.19 2.16
C LEU A 67 1.93 11.68 3.30
N VAL A 68 0.78 12.26 2.96
CA VAL A 68 -0.20 12.73 3.94
C VAL A 68 -0.76 11.56 4.77
N CYS A 69 -1.29 10.52 4.11
CA CYS A 69 -1.81 9.32 4.80
C CYS A 69 -0.74 8.65 5.66
N PHE A 70 0.48 8.54 5.15
CA PHE A 70 1.60 7.96 5.87
C PHE A 70 1.92 8.72 7.15
N LYS A 71 1.97 10.06 7.08
CA LYS A 71 2.17 10.91 8.28
C LYS A 71 1.05 10.77 9.30
N ILE A 72 -0.20 10.61 8.86
CA ILE A 72 -1.34 10.37 9.75
C ILE A 72 -1.18 9.04 10.49
N ILE A 73 -0.87 7.95 9.77
CA ILE A 73 -0.61 6.63 10.36
C ILE A 73 0.54 6.70 11.37
N LEU A 74 1.64 7.36 11.00
CA LEU A 74 2.80 7.51 11.87
C LEU A 74 2.45 8.29 13.15
N ALA A 75 1.77 9.44 13.01
CA ALA A 75 1.34 10.23 14.16
C ALA A 75 0.40 9.46 15.10
N ALA A 76 -0.48 8.61 14.55
CA ALA A 76 -1.34 7.76 15.34
C ALA A 76 -0.55 6.69 16.12
N LEU A 77 0.39 6.00 15.45
CA LEU A 77 1.26 5.01 16.08
C LEU A 77 2.13 5.60 17.18
N GLU A 78 2.76 6.75 16.94
CA GLU A 78 3.58 7.46 17.94
C GLU A 78 2.79 7.81 19.20
N ARG A 79 1.50 8.15 19.06
CA ARG A 79 0.64 8.48 20.21
C ARG A 79 0.22 7.26 21.02
N LEU A 80 0.20 6.09 20.40
CA LEU A 80 -0.16 4.81 21.02
C LEU A 80 1.06 4.08 21.58
N LYS A 81 2.25 4.36 21.05
CA LYS A 81 3.53 3.82 21.52
C LYS A 81 3.73 4.09 23.00
N GLY A 82 4.16 3.09 23.75
CA GLY A 82 4.28 3.13 25.22
C GLY A 82 2.95 3.17 26.00
N LYS A 83 1.79 3.27 25.34
CA LYS A 83 0.46 3.18 25.98
C LYS A 83 -0.23 1.85 25.71
N GLU A 84 0.01 1.29 24.53
CA GLU A 84 -0.61 0.06 24.05
C GLU A 84 0.45 -1.02 23.79
N ALA A 85 0.37 -2.14 24.52
CA ALA A 85 1.38 -3.19 24.43
C ALA A 85 1.53 -3.79 23.00
N TRP A 86 0.44 -3.85 22.24
CA TRP A 86 0.47 -4.40 20.88
C TRP A 86 1.27 -3.53 19.89
N VAL A 87 1.45 -2.24 20.19
CA VAL A 87 2.20 -1.31 19.31
C VAL A 87 3.69 -1.61 19.34
N GLU A 88 4.21 -2.10 20.47
CA GLU A 88 5.63 -2.44 20.62
C GLU A 88 6.06 -3.55 19.65
N ASP A 89 5.14 -4.47 19.32
CA ASP A 89 5.36 -5.56 18.37
C ASP A 89 4.78 -5.27 16.97
N CYS A 90 4.23 -4.07 16.73
CA CYS A 90 3.62 -3.70 15.46
C CYS A 90 4.67 -3.22 14.44
N TRP A 91 4.65 -3.77 13.23
CA TRP A 91 5.54 -3.37 12.14
C TRP A 91 4.82 -2.53 11.10
N LEU A 92 5.44 -1.41 10.69
CA LEU A 92 4.98 -0.59 9.58
C LEU A 92 5.82 -0.91 8.34
N TRP A 93 5.20 -1.53 7.35
CA TRP A 93 5.80 -1.92 6.08
C TRP A 93 5.41 -0.96 4.96
N MET A 94 6.40 -0.45 4.25
CA MET A 94 6.22 0.39 3.08
C MET A 94 6.29 -0.45 1.81
N TYR A 95 5.31 -0.28 0.93
CA TYR A 95 5.31 -0.84 -0.43
C TYR A 95 5.36 0.26 -1.48
N ARG A 96 5.80 -0.09 -2.69
CA ARG A 96 5.79 0.81 -3.85
C ARG A 96 4.66 0.48 -4.82
N GLY A 97 4.26 1.49 -5.57
CA GLY A 97 3.28 1.42 -6.65
C GLY A 97 3.85 0.76 -7.90
N ALA A 98 3.10 0.82 -8.99
CA ALA A 98 3.45 0.12 -10.24
C ALA A 98 4.60 0.77 -11.03
N TRP A 99 5.14 1.91 -10.60
CA TRP A 99 6.12 2.66 -11.39
C TRP A 99 7.56 2.25 -11.08
N HIS A 100 7.93 2.22 -9.80
CA HIS A 100 9.30 1.98 -9.35
C HIS A 100 9.26 1.00 -8.19
N GLU A 101 10.19 0.05 -8.18
CA GLU A 101 10.39 -0.87 -7.07
C GLU A 101 11.60 -0.42 -6.23
N PHE A 102 11.70 -0.93 -5.00
CA PHE A 102 12.93 -0.86 -4.22
C PHE A 102 14.11 -1.56 -4.91
N GLU A 103 15.32 -1.08 -4.70
CA GLU A 103 16.50 -1.83 -5.13
C GLU A 103 16.63 -3.12 -4.30
N THR A 104 17.15 -4.19 -4.92
CA THR A 104 17.17 -5.53 -4.30
C THR A 104 17.82 -5.58 -2.92
N HIS A 105 18.82 -4.73 -2.66
CA HIS A 105 19.53 -4.65 -1.39
C HIS A 105 18.81 -3.81 -0.32
N GLU A 106 17.78 -3.05 -0.69
CA GLU A 106 16.95 -2.26 0.24
C GLU A 106 15.78 -3.08 0.78
N ILE A 107 15.38 -4.15 0.08
CA ILE A 107 14.21 -4.97 0.42
C ILE A 107 14.45 -5.70 1.74
N GLU A 108 13.60 -5.46 2.73
CA GLU A 108 13.67 -6.09 4.06
C GLU A 108 12.69 -7.25 4.21
N MET A 109 11.65 -7.31 3.37
CA MET A 109 10.73 -8.43 3.26
C MET A 109 10.34 -8.65 1.79
N ALA A 110 10.51 -9.88 1.32
CA ALA A 110 10.03 -10.33 0.01
C ALA A 110 8.97 -11.42 0.21
N VAL A 111 7.79 -11.23 -0.35
CA VAL A 111 6.67 -12.18 -0.27
C VAL A 111 6.48 -12.83 -1.63
N PRO A 112 6.79 -14.13 -1.79
CA PRO A 112 6.58 -14.83 -3.05
C PRO A 112 5.10 -15.03 -3.35
N LEU A 113 4.75 -14.94 -4.63
CA LEU A 113 3.41 -15.17 -5.16
C LEU A 113 3.44 -16.36 -6.12
N SER A 114 2.44 -17.22 -5.97
CA SER A 114 2.12 -18.27 -6.93
C SER A 114 1.43 -17.72 -8.19
N PRO A 115 1.39 -18.47 -9.30
CA PRO A 115 0.65 -18.07 -10.50
C PRO A 115 -0.83 -17.72 -10.24
N GLN A 116 -1.49 -18.43 -9.32
CA GLN A 116 -2.88 -18.17 -8.97
C GLN A 116 -3.04 -16.84 -8.22
N GLU A 117 -2.10 -16.48 -7.35
CA GLU A 117 -2.11 -15.21 -6.63
C GLU A 117 -1.84 -14.03 -7.56
N VAL A 118 -0.96 -14.20 -8.54
CA VAL A 118 -0.71 -13.19 -9.59
C VAL A 118 -1.99 -12.94 -10.41
N ILE A 119 -2.67 -14.00 -10.85
CA ILE A 119 -3.95 -13.88 -11.56
C ILE A 119 -5.00 -13.19 -10.67
N ARG A 120 -5.05 -13.54 -9.38
CA ARG A 120 -5.98 -12.95 -8.43
C ARG A 120 -5.73 -11.45 -8.26
N LYS A 121 -4.47 -11.04 -8.10
CA LYS A 121 -4.05 -9.64 -8.02
C LYS A 121 -4.42 -8.87 -9.29
N ARG A 122 -4.13 -9.41 -10.47
CA ARG A 122 -4.51 -8.80 -11.76
C ARG A 122 -6.02 -8.57 -11.86
N ASN A 123 -6.82 -9.57 -11.53
CA ASN A 123 -8.27 -9.45 -11.57
C ASN A 123 -8.81 -8.46 -10.52
N ALA A 124 -8.16 -8.33 -9.36
CA ALA A 124 -8.49 -7.29 -8.38
C ALA A 124 -8.22 -5.89 -8.94
N ILE A 125 -7.08 -5.68 -9.61
CA ILE A 125 -6.75 -4.42 -10.31
C ILE A 125 -7.81 -4.11 -11.38
N PHE A 126 -8.27 -5.11 -12.15
CA PHE A 126 -9.33 -4.91 -13.15
C PHE A 126 -10.66 -4.42 -12.57
N LYS A 127 -10.92 -4.61 -11.26
CA LYS A 127 -12.11 -4.04 -10.60
C LYS A 127 -12.02 -2.52 -10.42
N HIS A 128 -10.86 -1.92 -10.67
CA HIS A 128 -10.66 -0.46 -10.67
C HIS A 128 -10.80 0.10 -12.09
N GLN A 129 -11.97 -0.08 -12.70
CA GLN A 129 -12.22 0.24 -14.12
C GLN A 129 -11.83 1.68 -14.51
N SER A 130 -12.04 2.67 -13.65
CA SER A 130 -11.68 4.07 -13.92
C SER A 130 -10.20 4.40 -13.76
N GLN A 131 -9.37 3.45 -13.29
CA GLN A 131 -7.94 3.64 -13.01
C GLN A 131 -7.04 2.67 -13.80
N LYS A 132 -7.61 1.73 -14.57
CA LYS A 132 -6.86 0.62 -15.19
C LYS A 132 -6.33 0.90 -16.60
N ASP A 133 -7.08 1.65 -17.42
CA ASP A 133 -6.93 1.67 -18.89
C ASP A 133 -5.95 2.72 -19.41
N THR A 134 -5.92 3.91 -18.79
CA THR A 134 -4.96 4.95 -19.17
C THR A 134 -4.46 5.59 -17.88
N PRO A 135 -3.14 5.67 -17.67
CA PRO A 135 -2.61 6.43 -16.54
C PRO A 135 -3.19 7.85 -16.64
N VAL A 136 -3.77 8.38 -15.57
CA VAL A 136 -4.24 9.77 -15.55
C VAL A 136 -3.08 10.75 -15.80
N PHE A 137 -1.85 10.29 -15.58
CA PHE A 137 -0.60 10.93 -15.96
C PHE A 137 0.32 9.90 -16.62
N PRO A 138 0.22 9.70 -17.95
CA PRO A 138 1.15 8.82 -18.65
C PRO A 138 2.48 9.56 -18.76
N GLY A 139 3.52 9.03 -18.11
CA GLY A 139 4.90 9.35 -18.49
C GLY A 139 5.24 8.68 -19.83
N ASP A 140 6.50 8.33 -20.03
CA ASP A 140 6.96 7.69 -21.27
C ASP A 140 6.60 6.19 -21.38
N ASP A 141 6.04 5.59 -20.32
CA ASP A 141 5.62 4.18 -20.31
C ASP A 141 4.14 4.04 -20.66
N ALA A 142 3.88 3.51 -21.86
CA ALA A 142 2.54 3.32 -22.43
C ALA A 142 1.80 2.07 -21.92
N ARG A 143 2.43 1.24 -21.07
CA ARG A 143 1.81 0.02 -20.57
C ARG A 143 0.62 0.31 -19.64
N GLU A 144 -0.42 -0.51 -19.75
CA GLU A 144 -1.56 -0.48 -18.82
C GLU A 144 -1.09 -0.71 -17.37
N PHE A 145 -1.83 -0.15 -16.40
CA PHE A 145 -1.40 -0.20 -15.00
C PHE A 145 -1.19 -1.63 -14.47
N TRP A 146 -2.05 -2.57 -14.88
CA TRP A 146 -1.96 -3.96 -14.44
C TRP A 146 -0.72 -4.67 -14.99
N VAL A 147 -0.31 -4.37 -16.23
CA VAL A 147 0.90 -4.93 -16.86
C VAL A 147 2.12 -4.49 -16.06
N ARG A 148 2.21 -3.19 -15.76
CA ARG A 148 3.30 -2.64 -14.95
C ARG A 148 3.35 -3.23 -13.55
N ALA A 149 2.18 -3.38 -12.92
CA ALA A 149 2.09 -3.97 -11.59
C ALA A 149 2.46 -5.47 -11.56
N GLU A 150 2.21 -6.22 -12.64
CA GLU A 150 2.59 -7.63 -12.79
C GLU A 150 4.09 -7.75 -13.10
N ASP A 151 4.57 -7.03 -14.12
CA ASP A 151 5.98 -7.01 -14.55
C ASP A 151 6.91 -6.61 -13.42
N ARG A 152 6.56 -5.56 -12.63
CA ARG A 152 7.34 -5.15 -11.46
C ARG A 152 7.62 -6.34 -10.53
N THR A 153 6.57 -7.05 -10.15
CA THR A 153 6.71 -8.16 -9.18
C THR A 153 7.39 -9.38 -9.80
N ARG A 154 7.23 -9.60 -11.11
CA ARG A 154 7.94 -10.64 -11.86
C ARG A 154 9.45 -10.34 -11.91
N ASP A 155 9.82 -9.09 -12.18
CA ASP A 155 11.21 -8.65 -12.23
C ASP A 155 11.90 -8.80 -10.87
N THR A 156 11.19 -8.50 -9.77
CA THR A 156 11.69 -8.75 -8.41
C THR A 156 12.00 -10.23 -8.19
N ALA A 157 11.10 -11.13 -8.58
CA ALA A 157 11.32 -12.58 -8.48
C ALA A 157 12.51 -13.04 -9.32
N GLN A 158 12.63 -12.57 -10.57
CA GLN A 158 13.76 -12.89 -11.44
C GLN A 158 15.10 -12.37 -10.89
N ARG A 159 15.11 -11.20 -10.24
CA ARG A 159 16.32 -10.68 -9.57
C ARG A 159 16.75 -11.62 -8.43
N TYR A 160 15.80 -12.11 -7.64
CA TYR A 160 16.07 -13.04 -6.53
C TYR A 160 16.53 -14.43 -7.04
N ASP A 161 15.90 -14.94 -8.09
CA ASP A 161 16.31 -16.19 -8.76
C ASP A 161 17.76 -16.09 -9.30
N ARG A 162 18.12 -14.98 -9.94
CA ARG A 162 19.51 -14.72 -10.39
C ARG A 162 20.52 -14.62 -9.24
N LEU A 163 20.09 -14.37 -8.01
CA LEU A 163 20.94 -14.42 -6.81
C LEU A 163 21.06 -15.85 -6.23
N GLY A 164 20.37 -16.84 -6.82
CA GLY A 164 20.36 -18.24 -6.41
C GLY A 164 19.27 -18.61 -5.41
N LEU A 165 18.25 -17.76 -5.23
CA LEU A 165 17.08 -18.09 -4.42
C LEU A 165 16.06 -18.90 -5.23
N ALA A 166 15.03 -19.44 -4.56
CA ALA A 166 14.01 -20.24 -5.22
C ALA A 166 13.22 -19.41 -6.26
N GLU A 167 12.85 -20.07 -7.36
CA GLU A 167 12.04 -19.49 -8.43
C GLU A 167 10.58 -19.33 -7.98
N TYR A 168 10.02 -18.16 -8.25
CA TYR A 168 8.60 -17.85 -8.05
C TYR A 168 8.06 -17.04 -9.22
N GLU A 169 6.74 -17.09 -9.44
CA GLU A 169 6.09 -16.34 -10.54
C GLU A 169 6.28 -14.82 -10.38
N ALA A 170 6.18 -14.35 -9.14
CA ALA A 170 6.31 -12.94 -8.77
C ALA A 170 6.66 -12.80 -7.28
N MET A 171 7.18 -11.64 -6.89
CA MET A 171 7.46 -11.28 -5.48
C MET A 171 7.01 -9.85 -5.19
N GLU A 172 6.32 -9.65 -4.07
CA GLU A 172 6.11 -8.32 -3.50
C GLU A 172 7.24 -7.95 -2.55
N ALA A 173 7.68 -6.69 -2.60
CA ALA A 173 8.77 -6.18 -1.80
C ALA A 173 8.27 -5.13 -0.80
N PHE A 174 8.83 -5.18 0.40
CA PHE A 174 8.52 -4.25 1.48
C PHE A 174 9.79 -3.80 2.20
N VAL A 175 9.77 -2.54 2.64
CA VAL A 175 10.79 -1.93 3.48
C VAL A 175 10.16 -1.49 4.79
N ARG A 176 10.79 -1.78 5.92
CA ARG A 176 10.27 -1.45 7.24
C ARG A 176 10.51 0.02 7.54
N TYR A 177 9.45 0.71 7.92
CA TYR A 177 9.58 1.98 8.62
C TYR A 177 9.69 1.73 10.12
N LYS A 178 10.75 2.30 10.73
CA LYS A 178 10.98 2.24 12.17
C LYS A 178 10.44 3.53 12.78
N PHE A 179 9.40 3.41 13.59
CA PHE A 179 8.77 4.48 14.36
C PHE A 179 9.06 4.25 15.84
#